data_AF-A0A9D2CLS5-F1
#
_entry.id   AF-A0A9D2CLS5-F1
#
_cell.length_a   1.000
_cell.length_b   1.000
_cell.length_c   1.000
_cell.angle_alpha   90.00
_cell.angle_beta   90.00
_cell.angle_gamma   90.00
#
_symmetry.space_group_name_H-M   'P 1'
#
loop_
_entity.id
_entity.type
_entity.pdbx_description
1 polymer ?
#
loop_
_entity_poly.entity_id
_entity_poly.type
_entity_poly.pdbx_seq_one_letter_code
_entity_poly.pdbx_strand_id
1 'polypeptide(L)'
;MDLTLDHLLNTTYEELSMNKVKRFNITDLTRASNVARGTIYYYFESIEDIYMATFKKYILNIAIEKSDTFNKFVFNFISQINENKIFSLNVYHLAALNFRKVVLLDIFNGQLTKYKAKYNKNDNYLVSGLCFIVIYWLDHNLELETELIIQEINHYLGLLQITFEQI
;
A
#
# COMPACT_ATOMS: atom_id res chain seq x y z
N MET A 1 13.98 17.81 -2.46
CA MET A 1 12.58 17.34 -2.36
C MET A 1 11.70 18.51 -2.77
N ASP A 2 10.76 18.32 -3.68
CA ASP A 2 9.88 19.40 -4.13
C ASP A 2 8.86 19.73 -3.03
N LEU A 3 8.89 20.96 -2.51
CA LEU A 3 8.06 21.39 -1.39
C LEU A 3 6.56 21.37 -1.73
N THR A 4 6.20 21.64 -2.99
CA THR A 4 4.79 21.63 -3.43
C THR A 4 4.28 20.21 -3.51
N LEU A 5 5.09 19.31 -4.07
CA LEU A 5 4.77 17.88 -4.11
C LEU A 5 4.57 17.35 -2.68
N ASP A 6 5.50 17.67 -1.77
CA ASP A 6 5.42 17.21 -0.38
C ASP A 6 4.15 17.71 0.30
N HIS A 7 3.83 18.99 0.13
CA HIS A 7 2.61 19.61 0.66
C HIS A 7 1.33 18.94 0.14
N LEU A 8 1.27 18.61 -1.15
CA LEU A 8 0.13 17.90 -1.74
C LEU A 8 -0.06 16.50 -1.16
N LEU A 9 1.04 15.75 -0.96
CA LEU A 9 0.99 14.43 -0.33
C LEU A 9 0.59 14.51 1.14
N ASN A 10 1.12 15.49 1.88
CA ASN A 10 0.79 15.69 3.30
C ASN A 10 -0.69 16.05 3.46
N THR A 11 -1.18 17.01 2.66
CA THR A 11 -2.60 17.41 2.68
C THR A 11 -3.50 16.21 2.35
N THR A 12 -3.15 15.42 1.32
CA THR A 12 -3.93 14.23 0.96
C THR A 12 -3.95 13.21 2.09
N TYR A 13 -2.80 12.98 2.73
CA TYR A 13 -2.70 12.07 3.86
C TYR A 13 -3.57 12.53 5.04
N GLU A 14 -3.53 13.81 5.41
CA GLU A 14 -4.33 14.37 6.49
C GLU A 14 -5.84 14.22 6.22
N GLU A 15 -6.30 14.66 5.05
CA GLU A 15 -7.72 14.59 4.66
C GLU A 15 -8.23 13.14 4.66
N LEU A 16 -7.42 12.20 4.16
CA LEU A 16 -7.80 10.78 4.11
C LEU A 16 -7.56 10.05 5.42
N SER A 17 -6.87 10.62 6.41
CA SER A 17 -6.64 10.01 7.72
C SER A 17 -7.72 10.37 8.75
N MET A 18 -8.41 11.49 8.57
CA MET A 18 -9.35 12.00 9.57
C MET A 18 -10.59 11.13 9.75
N ASN A 19 -11.29 10.83 8.65
CA ASN A 19 -12.57 10.11 8.68
C ASN A 19 -12.72 9.25 7.43
N LYS A 20 -13.60 8.23 7.48
CA LYS A 20 -13.96 7.48 6.28
C LYS A 20 -14.63 8.42 5.25
N VAL A 21 -14.11 8.44 4.03
CA VAL A 21 -14.65 9.27 2.94
C VAL A 21 -15.23 8.42 1.82
N LYS A 22 -16.35 8.86 1.25
CA LYS A 22 -16.95 8.20 0.06
C LYS A 22 -16.36 8.71 -1.25
N ARG A 23 -15.80 9.91 -1.25
CA ARG A 23 -15.17 10.56 -2.39
C ARG A 23 -14.12 11.53 -1.91
N PHE A 24 -13.06 11.65 -2.69
CA PHE A 24 -12.09 12.72 -2.64
C PHE A 24 -11.66 12.96 -4.10
N ASN A 25 -11.52 14.20 -4.53
CA ASN A 25 -11.15 14.49 -5.92
C ASN A 25 -10.22 15.71 -5.97
N ILE A 26 -9.70 16.01 -7.17
CA ILE A 26 -8.78 17.13 -7.40
C ILE A 26 -9.35 18.47 -6.91
N THR A 27 -10.67 18.68 -6.95
CA THR A 27 -11.29 19.89 -6.40
C THR A 27 -11.17 19.97 -4.90
N ASP A 28 -11.38 18.84 -4.21
CA ASP A 28 -11.27 18.78 -2.76
C ASP A 28 -9.80 19.00 -2.34
N LEU A 29 -8.85 18.38 -3.05
CA LEU A 29 -7.43 18.61 -2.84
C LEU A 29 -7.01 20.06 -3.10
N THR A 30 -7.49 20.70 -4.18
CA THR A 30 -7.22 22.12 -4.44
C THR A 30 -7.72 23.00 -3.30
N ARG A 31 -8.90 22.72 -2.74
CA ARG A 31 -9.44 23.48 -1.60
C ARG A 31 -8.62 23.24 -0.33
N ALA A 32 -8.29 21.99 -0.02
CA ALA A 32 -7.58 21.63 1.20
C ALA A 32 -6.13 22.14 1.19
N SER A 33 -5.43 22.01 0.05
CA SER A 33 -4.02 22.38 -0.09
C SER A 33 -3.80 23.84 -0.46
N ASN A 34 -4.84 24.54 -0.92
CA ASN A 34 -4.76 25.86 -1.56
C ASN A 34 -3.82 25.90 -2.79
N VAL A 35 -3.65 24.76 -3.49
CA VAL A 35 -2.84 24.65 -4.70
C VAL A 35 -3.73 24.59 -5.94
N ALA A 36 -3.41 25.41 -6.94
CA ALA A 36 -4.14 25.47 -8.20
C ALA A 36 -4.11 24.12 -8.94
N ARG A 37 -5.22 23.75 -9.59
CA ARG A 37 -5.33 22.49 -10.36
C ARG A 37 -4.21 22.31 -11.38
N GLY A 38 -3.82 23.36 -12.09
CA GLY A 38 -2.73 23.30 -13.08
C GLY A 38 -1.39 22.88 -12.47
N THR A 39 -1.10 23.29 -11.24
CA THR A 39 0.07 22.87 -10.49
C THR A 39 -0.05 21.42 -10.03
N ILE A 40 -1.24 20.95 -9.63
CA ILE A 40 -1.45 19.54 -9.29
C ILE A 40 -1.20 18.66 -10.53
N TYR A 41 -1.75 19.05 -11.68
CA TYR A 41 -1.57 18.33 -12.94
C TYR A 41 -0.14 18.41 -13.51
N TYR A 42 0.70 19.30 -13.01
CA TYR A 42 2.12 19.29 -13.32
C TYR A 42 2.83 18.09 -12.67
N TYR A 43 2.36 17.63 -11.51
CA TYR A 43 2.96 16.51 -10.77
C TYR A 43 2.26 15.17 -11.01
N PHE A 44 0.97 15.18 -11.32
CA PHE A 44 0.12 13.98 -11.34
C PHE A 44 -0.83 13.99 -12.52
N GLU A 45 -1.00 12.85 -13.20
CA GLU A 45 -1.94 12.73 -14.33
C GLU A 45 -3.38 12.55 -13.84
N SER A 46 -3.54 11.92 -12.67
CA SER A 46 -4.82 11.55 -12.10
C SER A 46 -4.85 11.69 -10.57
N ILE A 47 -6.05 11.60 -9.96
CA ILE A 47 -6.17 11.58 -8.49
C ILE A 47 -5.64 10.24 -7.93
N GLU A 48 -5.73 9.18 -8.71
CA GLU A 48 -5.21 7.85 -8.38
C GLU A 48 -3.69 7.87 -8.21
N ASP A 49 -2.97 8.64 -9.02
CA ASP A 49 -1.52 8.83 -8.85
C ASP A 49 -1.18 9.48 -7.51
N ILE A 50 -2.03 10.41 -7.05
CA ILE A 50 -1.88 11.09 -5.77
C ILE A 50 -2.13 10.12 -4.63
N TYR A 51 -3.18 9.31 -4.70
CA TYR A 51 -3.43 8.25 -3.72
C TYR A 51 -2.25 7.29 -3.61
N MET A 52 -1.72 6.86 -4.76
CA MET A 52 -0.58 5.94 -4.81
C MET A 52 0.70 6.57 -4.26
N ALA A 53 1.02 7.81 -4.67
CA ALA A 53 2.20 8.51 -4.18
C ALA A 53 2.12 8.75 -2.67
N THR A 54 0.93 9.09 -2.17
CA THR A 54 0.68 9.27 -0.73
C THR A 54 0.83 7.95 0.02
N PHE A 55 0.22 6.86 -0.48
CA PHE A 55 0.36 5.52 0.09
C PHE A 55 1.81 5.05 0.10
N LYS A 56 2.55 5.32 -0.98
CA LYS A 56 3.98 5.00 -1.06
C LYS A 56 4.77 5.73 0.02
N LYS A 57 4.55 7.04 0.18
CA LYS A 57 5.26 7.86 1.17
C LYS A 57 4.98 7.41 2.61
N TYR A 58 3.71 7.23 2.96
CA TYR A 58 3.29 7.07 4.36
C TYR A 58 3.17 5.62 4.83
N ILE A 59 3.09 4.66 3.92
CA ILE A 59 2.92 3.23 4.27
C ILE A 59 4.10 2.43 3.73
N LEU A 60 4.27 2.42 2.41
CA LEU A 60 5.20 1.50 1.76
C LEU A 60 6.67 1.80 2.11
N ASN A 61 7.09 3.06 1.97
CA ASN A 61 8.50 3.44 2.18
C ASN A 61 8.91 3.20 3.63
N ILE A 62 8.04 3.53 4.59
CA ILE A 62 8.29 3.26 6.01
C ILE A 62 8.44 1.75 6.25
N ALA A 63 7.57 0.93 5.65
CA ALA A 63 7.67 -0.52 5.75
C ALA A 63 8.97 -1.06 5.12
N ILE A 64 9.41 -0.52 3.99
CA ILE A 64 10.67 -0.88 3.32
C ILE A 64 11.87 -0.49 4.17
N GLU A 65 11.92 0.74 4.67
CA GLU A 65 13.04 1.28 5.45
C GLU A 65 13.26 0.53 6.77
N LYS A 66 12.19 0.07 7.40
CA LYS A 66 12.24 -0.74 8.64
C LYS A 66 12.60 -2.22 8.41
N SER A 67 12.93 -2.63 7.18
CA SER A 67 13.01 -4.04 6.81
C SER A 67 14.32 -4.43 6.12
N ASP A 68 14.95 -5.48 6.63
CA ASP A 68 16.15 -6.11 6.07
C ASP A 68 15.88 -7.45 5.37
N THR A 69 14.64 -7.96 5.47
CA THR A 69 14.21 -9.23 4.89
C THR A 69 12.78 -9.11 4.35
N PHE A 70 12.40 -10.01 3.44
CA PHE A 70 11.03 -10.06 2.92
C PHE A 70 10.00 -10.29 4.02
N ASN A 71 10.26 -11.20 4.96
CA ASN A 71 9.33 -11.47 6.06
C ASN A 71 9.13 -10.23 6.95
N LYS A 72 10.21 -9.54 7.34
CA LYS A 72 10.10 -8.28 8.09
C LYS A 72 9.37 -7.20 7.28
N PHE A 73 9.61 -7.12 5.97
CA PHE A 73 8.86 -6.23 5.08
C PHE A 73 7.36 -6.50 5.16
N VAL A 74 6.93 -7.75 5.03
CA VAL A 74 5.50 -8.09 5.11
C VAL A 74 4.94 -7.71 6.48
N PHE A 75 5.60 -8.02 7.60
CA PHE A 75 5.11 -7.62 8.93
C PHE A 75 5.02 -6.10 9.09
N ASN A 76 6.07 -5.37 8.72
CA ASN A 76 6.08 -3.93 8.82
C ASN A 76 5.01 -3.30 7.92
N PHE A 77 4.75 -3.85 6.73
CA PHE A 77 3.69 -3.40 5.84
C PHE A 77 2.31 -3.56 6.48
N ILE A 78 2.03 -4.70 7.11
CA ILE A 78 0.77 -4.93 7.85
C ILE A 78 0.65 -4.01 9.06
N SER A 79 1.74 -3.80 9.81
CA SER A 79 1.77 -2.85 10.93
C SER A 79 1.44 -1.44 10.47
N GLN A 80 2.03 -0.98 9.36
CA GLN A 80 1.76 0.35 8.81
C GLN A 80 0.31 0.48 8.31
N ILE A 81 -0.28 -0.56 7.71
CA ILE A 81 -1.72 -0.55 7.37
C ILE A 81 -2.57 -0.39 8.64
N ASN A 82 -2.25 -1.13 9.71
CA ASN A 82 -2.98 -1.06 10.97
C ASN A 82 -2.86 0.31 11.66
N GLU A 83 -1.63 0.82 11.80
CA GLU A 83 -1.33 2.13 12.39
C GLU A 83 -2.04 3.26 11.62
N ASN A 84 -2.25 3.09 10.31
CA ASN A 84 -2.88 4.06 9.43
C ASN A 84 -4.20 3.53 8.85
N LYS A 85 -5.02 2.89 9.69
CA LYS A 85 -6.24 2.15 9.30
C LYS A 85 -7.22 2.97 8.45
N ILE A 86 -7.55 4.18 8.89
CA ILE A 86 -8.53 5.03 8.17
C ILE A 86 -8.00 5.44 6.80
N PHE A 87 -6.75 5.92 6.76
CA PHE A 87 -6.07 6.29 5.51
C PHE A 87 -6.01 5.12 4.53
N SER A 88 -5.57 3.95 5.01
CA SER A 88 -5.41 2.76 4.19
C SER A 88 -6.74 2.27 3.62
N LEU A 89 -7.82 2.31 4.42
CA LEU A 89 -9.17 1.99 3.95
C LEU A 89 -9.68 3.00 2.91
N ASN A 90 -9.48 4.30 3.16
CA ASN A 90 -9.90 5.33 2.22
C ASN A 90 -9.19 5.19 0.88
N VAL A 91 -7.86 5.05 0.88
CA VAL A 91 -7.09 4.81 -0.35
C VAL A 91 -7.57 3.53 -1.05
N TYR A 92 -7.77 2.44 -0.30
CA TYR A 92 -8.26 1.18 -0.85
C TYR A 92 -9.62 1.36 -1.52
N HIS A 93 -10.59 2.00 -0.87
CA HIS A 93 -11.94 2.16 -1.40
C HIS A 93 -12.04 3.19 -2.54
N LEU A 94 -11.23 4.25 -2.50
CA LEU A 94 -11.19 5.27 -3.54
C LEU A 94 -10.48 4.77 -4.82
N ALA A 95 -9.51 3.87 -4.67
CA ALA A 95 -8.83 3.25 -5.81
C ALA A 95 -9.77 2.31 -6.59
N ALA A 96 -9.62 2.30 -7.93
CA ALA A 96 -10.33 1.36 -8.79
C ALA A 96 -10.00 -0.10 -8.43
N LEU A 97 -10.98 -1.00 -8.51
CA LEU A 97 -10.82 -2.41 -8.11
C LEU A 97 -9.63 -3.11 -8.79
N ASN A 98 -9.48 -2.92 -10.10
CA ASN A 98 -8.39 -3.51 -10.87
C ASN A 98 -7.02 -2.98 -10.42
N PHE A 99 -6.97 -1.73 -9.96
CA PHE A 99 -5.75 -1.09 -9.46
C PHE A 99 -5.31 -1.71 -8.13
N ARG A 100 -6.23 -1.99 -7.21
CA ARG A 100 -5.93 -2.53 -5.87
C ARG A 100 -5.09 -3.82 -5.93
N LYS A 101 -5.50 -4.79 -6.76
CA LYS A 101 -4.80 -6.08 -6.89
C LYS A 101 -3.45 -5.93 -7.58
N VAL A 102 -3.40 -5.20 -8.70
CA VAL A 102 -2.16 -4.99 -9.48
C VAL A 102 -1.10 -4.34 -8.60
N VAL A 103 -1.49 -3.33 -7.83
CA VAL A 103 -0.60 -2.61 -6.93
C VAL A 103 0.01 -3.51 -5.86
N LEU A 104 -0.81 -4.32 -5.17
CA LEU A 104 -0.29 -5.21 -4.12
C LEU A 104 0.64 -6.28 -4.70
N LEU A 105 0.29 -6.82 -5.87
CA LEU A 105 1.16 -7.76 -6.60
C LEU A 105 2.50 -7.10 -6.94
N ASP A 106 2.50 -5.89 -7.48
CA ASP A 106 3.72 -5.17 -7.83
C ASP A 106 4.59 -4.87 -6.60
N ILE A 107 3.97 -4.47 -5.49
CA ILE A 107 4.65 -4.22 -4.22
C ILE A 107 5.33 -5.49 -3.71
N PHE A 108 4.57 -6.58 -3.54
CA PHE A 108 5.11 -7.81 -2.95
C PHE A 108 6.11 -8.49 -3.87
N ASN A 109 5.85 -8.58 -5.18
CA ASN A 109 6.83 -9.12 -6.13
C ASN A 109 8.11 -8.29 -6.16
N GLY A 110 7.99 -6.95 -6.13
CA GLY A 110 9.12 -6.04 -6.13
C GLY A 110 10.04 -6.27 -4.92
N GLN A 111 9.45 -6.38 -3.72
CA GLN A 111 10.24 -6.67 -2.52
C GLN A 111 10.76 -8.11 -2.48
N LEU A 112 9.97 -9.09 -2.90
CA LEU A 112 10.41 -10.49 -2.96
C LEU A 112 11.63 -10.64 -3.88
N THR A 113 11.60 -10.04 -5.07
CA THR A 113 12.73 -10.03 -6.01
C THR A 113 13.95 -9.35 -5.42
N LYS A 114 13.78 -8.23 -4.70
CA LYS A 114 14.87 -7.51 -4.04
C LYS A 114 15.58 -8.36 -2.99
N TYR A 115 14.83 -9.12 -2.18
CA TYR A 115 15.41 -9.95 -1.11
C TYR A 115 15.81 -11.36 -1.60
N LYS A 116 15.27 -11.84 -2.72
CA LYS A 116 15.61 -13.15 -3.31
C LYS A 116 16.06 -12.99 -4.75
N ALA A 117 17.37 -12.88 -4.94
CA ALA A 117 18.03 -12.65 -6.24
C ALA A 117 17.81 -13.73 -7.32
N LYS A 118 17.22 -14.89 -6.99
CA LYS A 118 16.95 -16.00 -7.93
C LYS A 118 15.49 -16.12 -8.37
N TYR A 119 14.64 -15.18 -7.99
CA TYR A 119 13.22 -15.26 -8.24
C TYR A 119 12.81 -14.58 -9.56
N ASN A 120 11.93 -15.22 -10.35
CA ASN A 120 11.41 -14.64 -11.58
C ASN A 120 10.16 -13.81 -11.28
N LYS A 121 10.15 -12.55 -11.71
CA LYS A 121 9.01 -11.63 -11.55
C LYS A 121 7.71 -12.15 -12.17
N ASN A 122 7.77 -13.10 -13.10
CA ASN A 122 6.59 -13.72 -13.72
C ASN A 122 5.87 -14.74 -12.81
N ASP A 123 6.46 -15.14 -11.69
CA ASP A 123 5.88 -16.11 -10.75
C ASP A 123 4.83 -15.48 -9.81
N ASN A 124 3.97 -14.59 -10.33
CA ASN A 124 2.96 -13.82 -9.58
C ASN A 124 2.12 -14.65 -8.58
N TYR A 125 2.03 -15.97 -8.77
CA TYR A 125 1.37 -16.89 -7.86
C TYR A 125 2.00 -16.94 -6.46
N LEU A 126 3.33 -16.76 -6.29
CA LEU A 126 3.97 -16.89 -4.97
C LEU A 126 3.65 -15.76 -3.99
N VAL A 127 3.23 -14.59 -4.46
CA VAL A 127 2.76 -13.51 -3.59
C VAL A 127 1.24 -13.33 -3.64
N SER A 128 0.55 -14.13 -4.45
CA SER A 128 -0.90 -14.05 -4.60
C SER A 128 -1.64 -14.39 -3.30
N GLY A 129 -1.11 -15.32 -2.48
CA GLY A 129 -1.68 -15.60 -1.17
C GLY A 129 -1.54 -14.45 -0.19
N LEU A 130 -0.40 -13.75 -0.18
CA LEU A 130 -0.23 -12.51 0.62
C LEU A 130 -1.21 -11.43 0.16
N CYS A 131 -1.35 -11.24 -1.16
CA CYS A 131 -2.31 -10.30 -1.71
C CYS A 131 -3.74 -10.65 -1.27
N PHE A 132 -4.11 -11.94 -1.31
CA PHE A 132 -5.42 -12.40 -0.89
C PHE A 132 -5.70 -12.07 0.58
N ILE A 133 -4.78 -12.37 1.50
CA ILE A 133 -4.95 -12.07 2.93
C ILE A 133 -5.14 -10.56 3.14
N VAL A 134 -4.31 -9.72 2.52
CA VAL A 134 -4.41 -8.26 2.66
C VAL A 134 -5.69 -7.69 2.06
N ILE A 135 -6.07 -8.15 0.86
CA ILE A 135 -7.30 -7.72 0.18
C ILE A 135 -8.52 -8.14 1.00
N TYR A 136 -8.55 -9.38 1.48
CA TYR A 136 -9.63 -9.89 2.32
C TYR A 136 -9.78 -9.04 3.58
N TRP A 137 -8.68 -8.72 4.26
CA TRP A 137 -8.70 -7.87 5.44
C TRP A 137 -9.23 -6.46 5.14
N LEU A 138 -8.80 -5.84 4.04
CA LEU A 138 -9.27 -4.52 3.59
C LEU A 138 -10.75 -4.53 3.18
N ASP A 139 -11.21 -5.57 2.47
CA ASP A 139 -12.62 -5.75 2.10
C ASP A 139 -13.53 -5.87 3.32
N HIS A 140 -13.01 -6.40 4.42
CA HIS A 140 -13.70 -6.51 5.72
C HIS A 140 -13.36 -5.34 6.65
N ASN A 141 -13.11 -4.14 6.11
CA ASN A 141 -12.89 -2.91 6.88
C ASN A 141 -11.75 -2.98 7.92
N LEU A 142 -10.78 -3.88 7.72
CA LEU A 142 -9.72 -4.18 8.69
C LEU A 142 -10.29 -4.56 10.08
N GLU A 143 -11.44 -5.23 10.13
CA GLU A 143 -12.14 -5.61 11.38
C GLU A 143 -11.47 -6.75 12.13
N LEU A 144 -10.82 -7.68 11.42
CA LEU A 144 -10.02 -8.74 12.04
C LEU A 144 -8.86 -8.14 12.82
N GLU A 145 -8.60 -8.71 13.99
CA GLU A 145 -7.46 -8.36 14.83
C GLU A 145 -6.16 -8.56 14.06
N THR A 146 -5.26 -7.58 14.12
CA THR A 146 -3.98 -7.61 13.39
C THR A 146 -3.15 -8.84 13.73
N GLU A 147 -3.25 -9.35 14.96
CA GLU A 147 -2.57 -10.57 15.40
C GLU A 147 -3.00 -11.80 14.61
N LEU A 148 -4.30 -11.94 14.31
CA LEU A 148 -4.83 -13.04 13.48
C LEU A 148 -4.31 -12.95 12.04
N ILE A 149 -4.28 -11.74 11.48
CA ILE A 149 -3.72 -11.50 10.14
C ILE A 149 -2.22 -11.83 10.10
N ILE A 150 -1.47 -11.45 11.14
CA ILE A 150 -0.06 -11.80 11.28
C ILE A 150 0.14 -13.32 11.38
N GLN A 151 -0.75 -14.04 12.07
CA GLN A 151 -0.70 -15.50 12.14
C GLN A 151 -0.93 -16.16 10.78
N GLU A 152 -1.93 -15.71 10.01
CA GLU A 152 -2.19 -16.22 8.65
C GLU A 152 -1.01 -15.95 7.71
N ILE A 153 -0.42 -14.75 7.79
CA ILE A 153 0.77 -14.38 7.03
C ILE A 153 1.97 -15.25 7.42
N ASN A 154 2.19 -15.48 8.72
CA ASN A 154 3.25 -16.38 9.18
C ASN A 154 3.11 -17.78 8.60
N HIS A 155 1.88 -18.32 8.63
CA HIS A 155 1.60 -19.63 8.05
C HIS A 155 1.92 -19.66 6.55
N TYR A 156 1.48 -18.64 5.81
CA TYR A 156 1.77 -18.52 4.39
C TYR A 156 3.28 -18.41 4.09
N LEU A 157 4.00 -17.57 4.85
CA LEU A 157 5.44 -17.38 4.67
C LEU A 157 6.22 -18.67 4.97
N GLY A 158 5.77 -19.49 5.92
CA GLY A 158 6.32 -20.83 6.16
C GLY A 158 6.19 -21.74 4.94
N LEU A 159 5.00 -21.81 4.32
CA LEU A 159 4.78 -22.58 3.09
C LEU A 159 5.62 -22.06 1.92
N LEU A 160 5.74 -20.73 1.83
CA LEU A 160 6.54 -20.09 0.80
C LEU A 160 8.04 -20.42 0.96
N GLN A 161 8.54 -20.45 2.20
CA GLN A 161 9.92 -20.84 2.47
C GLN A 161 10.19 -22.29 2.03
N ILE A 162 9.32 -23.23 2.38
CA ILE A 162 9.43 -24.64 1.96
C ILE A 162 9.46 -24.73 0.42
N THR A 163 8.59 -23.98 -0.25
CA THR A 163 8.53 -23.94 -1.72
C THR A 163 9.86 -23.46 -2.32
N PHE A 164 10.50 -22.46 -1.71
CA PHE A 164 11.79 -21.96 -2.15
C PHE A 164 12.98 -22.89 -1.86
N GLU A 165 12.88 -23.78 -0.88
CA GLU A 165 13.91 -24.78 -0.60
C GLU A 165 13.85 -25.97 -1.58
N GLN A 166 12.75 -26.11 -2.31
CA GLN A 166 12.51 -27.18 -3.29
C GLN A 166 12.83 -26.78 -4.75
N ILE A 167 13.16 -25.50 -5.01
CA ILE A 167 13.48 -24.93 -6.33
C ILE A 167 14.95 -24.50 -6.35
#